data_AF-A0A0Q8QK83-F1
#
_entry.id   AF-A0A0Q8QK83-F1
#
_cell.length_a   1.000
_cell.length_b   1.000
_cell.length_c   1.000
_cell.angle_alpha   90.00
_cell.angle_beta   90.00
_cell.angle_gamma   90.00
#
_symmetry.space_group_name_H-M   'P 1'
#
loop_
_entity.id
_entity.type
_entity.pdbx_description
1 polymer ?
#
loop_
_entity_poly.entity_id
_entity_poly.type
_entity_poly.pdbx_seq_one_letter_code
_entity_poly.pdbx_strand_id
1 'polypeptide(L)'
;MYEKTLSLIIELEAFLLEGRLSSSTLLRLLQRLLWLPLKFLKMGVKEKTNGIFLWAYIAFAAAFIGVGLIESIGLAKTEAANIMNLTLMLAPALLVLFSLPSFYAHSGVTPDAVNFVVDFLGKNGFQSEKEVELLKKSIKPIEERSRNRVTALKWIVGLIWASFIYTFSKVLEPSQSTMAGIASSLWTLAIMALTLIAAYLLVWGYEAALDKLFKAVEFGCNDFCYSLEVAKRNPA
;
A
#
# COMPACT_ATOMS: atom_id res chain seq x y z
N MET A 1 -12.23 -27.61 -6.35
CA MET A 1 -11.54 -26.68 -5.44
C MET A 1 -11.12 -25.40 -6.13
N TYR A 2 -10.37 -25.47 -7.25
CA TYR A 2 -9.95 -24.28 -8.00
C TYR A 2 -11.08 -23.28 -8.32
N GLU A 3 -12.24 -23.76 -8.78
CA GLU A 3 -13.39 -22.88 -9.07
C GLU A 3 -13.93 -22.18 -7.82
N LYS A 4 -14.03 -22.88 -6.69
CA LYS A 4 -14.45 -22.31 -5.39
C LYS A 4 -13.43 -21.28 -4.88
N THR A 5 -12.14 -21.51 -5.13
CA THR A 5 -11.09 -20.54 -4.81
C THR A 5 -11.23 -19.28 -5.66
N LEU A 6 -11.43 -19.44 -6.97
CA LEU A 6 -11.61 -18.33 -7.88
C LEU A 6 -12.85 -17.51 -7.53
N SER A 7 -13.97 -18.17 -7.24
CA SER A 7 -15.21 -17.49 -6.87
C SER A 7 -15.06 -16.71 -5.56
N LEU A 8 -14.42 -17.29 -4.53
CA LEU A 8 -14.13 -16.59 -3.28
C LEU A 8 -13.36 -15.29 -3.53
N ILE A 9 -12.27 -15.36 -4.32
CA ILE A 9 -11.43 -14.19 -4.61
C ILE A 9 -12.24 -13.13 -5.36
N ILE A 10 -13.00 -13.52 -6.40
CA ILE A 10 -13.80 -12.58 -7.20
C ILE A 10 -14.90 -11.92 -6.35
N GLU A 11 -15.59 -12.70 -5.51
CA GLU A 11 -16.66 -12.19 -4.65
C GLU A 11 -16.12 -11.27 -3.56
N LEU A 12 -14.96 -11.60 -2.97
CA LEU A 12 -14.30 -10.75 -2.00
C LEU A 12 -13.75 -9.47 -2.64
N GLU A 13 -13.17 -9.54 -3.84
CA GLU A 13 -12.78 -8.35 -4.61
C GLU A 13 -13.98 -7.43 -4.88
N ALA A 14 -15.12 -7.99 -5.30
CA ALA A 14 -16.33 -7.23 -5.54
C ALA A 14 -16.88 -6.57 -4.26
N PHE A 15 -16.85 -7.30 -3.15
CA PHE A 15 -17.22 -6.81 -1.82
C PHE A 15 -16.34 -5.64 -1.38
N LEU A 16 -15.01 -5.81 -1.44
CA LEU A 16 -14.03 -4.80 -1.03
C LEU A 16 -14.07 -3.52 -1.90
N LEU A 17 -14.50 -3.63 -3.17
CA LEU A 17 -14.56 -2.52 -4.12
C LEU A 17 -15.92 -1.81 -4.17
N GLU A 18 -16.88 -2.27 -3.36
CA GLU A 18 -18.28 -1.81 -3.32
C GLU A 18 -18.89 -1.73 -4.74
N GLY A 19 -18.47 -2.63 -5.62
CA GLY A 19 -18.68 -2.52 -7.06
C GLY A 19 -19.73 -3.50 -7.56
N ARG A 20 -20.91 -3.01 -7.93
CA ARG A 20 -21.84 -3.80 -8.77
C ARG A 20 -21.24 -3.90 -10.19
N LEU A 21 -20.91 -5.12 -10.62
CA LEU A 21 -20.46 -5.38 -11.99
C LEU A 21 -21.57 -4.98 -12.98
N SER A 22 -21.25 -4.19 -13.99
CA SER A 22 -22.20 -3.83 -15.05
C SER A 22 -22.70 -5.07 -15.79
N SER A 23 -23.97 -5.02 -16.24
CA SER A 23 -24.63 -6.10 -16.99
C SER A 23 -24.18 -6.22 -18.44
N SER A 24 -23.61 -5.15 -19.02
CA SER A 24 -23.17 -5.13 -20.42
C SER A 24 -21.72 -5.57 -20.60
N THR A 25 -21.48 -6.42 -21.60
CA THR A 25 -20.20 -7.13 -21.82
C THR A 25 -19.01 -6.20 -22.03
N LEU A 26 -19.17 -5.13 -22.82
CA LEU A 26 -18.09 -4.15 -23.09
C LEU A 26 -17.79 -3.27 -21.89
N LEU A 27 -18.82 -2.77 -21.19
CA LEU A 27 -18.62 -2.00 -19.96
C LEU A 27 -18.03 -2.85 -18.85
N ARG A 28 -18.36 -4.15 -18.78
CA ARG A 28 -17.73 -5.10 -17.86
C ARG A 28 -16.24 -5.29 -18.16
N LEU A 29 -15.86 -5.30 -19.45
CA LEU A 29 -14.46 -5.44 -19.89
C LEU A 29 -13.66 -4.17 -19.56
N LEU A 30 -14.24 -3.00 -19.84
CA LEU A 30 -13.63 -1.69 -19.55
C LEU A 30 -13.56 -1.42 -18.02
N GLN A 31 -14.59 -1.83 -17.28
CA GLN A 31 -14.58 -1.82 -15.82
C GLN A 31 -13.49 -2.73 -15.25
N ARG A 32 -13.30 -3.94 -15.80
CA ARG A 32 -12.25 -4.86 -15.36
C ARG A 32 -10.84 -4.40 -15.70
N LEU A 33 -10.66 -3.72 -16.83
CA LEU A 33 -9.33 -3.32 -17.29
C LEU A 33 -8.83 -2.02 -16.66
N LEU A 34 -9.72 -1.05 -16.45
CA LEU A 34 -9.33 0.30 -16.00
C LEU A 34 -9.93 0.65 -14.64
N TRP A 35 -11.25 0.46 -14.46
CA TRP A 35 -11.95 0.99 -13.29
C TRP A 35 -11.69 0.22 -11.99
N LEU A 36 -11.77 -1.11 -12.05
CA LEU A 36 -11.56 -1.99 -10.90
C LEU A 36 -10.10 -1.93 -10.40
N PRO A 37 -9.07 -1.97 -11.27
CA PRO A 37 -7.69 -1.77 -10.85
C PRO A 37 -7.46 -0.40 -10.22
N LEU A 38 -8.05 0.68 -10.75
CA LEU A 38 -7.93 2.02 -10.17
C LEU A 38 -8.59 2.12 -8.79
N LYS A 39 -9.78 1.53 -8.60
CA LYS A 39 -10.43 1.47 -7.28
C LYS A 39 -9.62 0.62 -6.29
N PHE A 40 -9.11 -0.52 -6.74
CA PHE A 40 -8.28 -1.41 -5.94
C PHE A 40 -6.99 -0.73 -5.50
N LEU A 41 -6.36 0.00 -6.41
CA LEU A 41 -5.21 0.84 -6.11
C LEU A 41 -5.57 1.94 -5.10
N LYS A 42 -6.66 2.69 -5.33
CA LYS A 42 -7.09 3.76 -4.44
C LYS A 42 -7.34 3.24 -3.02
N MET A 43 -7.93 2.06 -2.89
CA MET A 43 -8.11 1.38 -1.60
C MET A 43 -6.77 1.15 -0.90
N GLY A 44 -5.78 0.57 -1.61
CA GLY A 44 -4.46 0.30 -1.04
C GLY A 44 -3.66 1.56 -0.72
N VAL A 45 -3.71 2.59 -1.57
CA VAL A 45 -3.07 3.89 -1.29
C VAL A 45 -3.70 4.54 -0.05
N LYS A 46 -5.03 4.54 0.07
CA LYS A 46 -5.72 5.11 1.24
C LYS A 46 -5.29 4.42 2.53
N GLU A 47 -5.22 3.09 2.51
CA GLU A 47 -4.79 2.29 3.67
C GLU A 47 -3.40 2.70 4.15
N LYS A 48 -2.45 2.82 3.23
CA LYS A 48 -1.05 3.14 3.55
C LYS A 48 -0.82 4.61 3.88
N THR A 49 -1.59 5.52 3.29
CA THR A 49 -1.44 6.97 3.49
C THR A 49 -2.00 7.44 4.82
N ASN A 50 -2.98 6.74 5.41
CA ASN A 50 -3.49 7.06 6.76
C ASN A 50 -2.38 7.17 7.81
N GLY A 51 -1.38 6.29 7.77
CA GLY A 51 -0.21 6.37 8.65
C GLY A 51 0.72 7.54 8.30
N ILE A 52 0.96 7.79 7.00
CA ILE A 52 1.86 8.86 6.53
C ILE A 52 1.39 10.24 7.01
N PHE A 53 0.09 10.55 6.96
CA PHE A 53 -0.40 11.88 7.33
C PHE A 53 -0.13 12.22 8.79
N LEU A 54 -0.31 11.26 9.70
CA LEU A 54 0.01 11.45 11.12
C LEU A 54 1.50 11.76 11.31
N TRP A 55 2.36 11.05 10.58
CA TRP A 55 3.80 11.26 10.66
C TRP A 55 4.27 12.56 10.03
N ALA A 56 3.69 12.94 8.89
CA ALA A 56 3.94 14.23 8.26
C ALA A 56 3.54 15.38 9.20
N TYR A 57 2.43 15.23 9.94
CA TYR A 57 2.02 16.19 10.94
C TYR A 57 2.99 16.26 12.13
N ILE A 58 3.44 15.12 12.66
CA ILE A 58 4.44 15.07 13.73
C ILE A 58 5.77 15.71 13.28
N ALA A 59 6.23 15.41 12.07
CA ALA A 59 7.46 15.98 11.51
C ALA A 59 7.34 17.49 11.31
N PHE A 60 6.20 17.96 10.80
CA PHE A 60 5.93 19.39 10.65
C PHE A 60 5.89 20.12 12.00
N ALA A 61 5.22 19.55 12.99
CA ALA A 61 5.16 20.11 14.34
C ALA A 61 6.57 20.16 14.99
N ALA A 62 7.36 19.09 14.84
CA ALA A 62 8.73 19.05 15.35
C ALA A 62 9.63 20.10 14.69
N ALA A 63 9.52 20.28 13.37
CA ALA A 63 10.25 21.33 12.66
C ALA A 63 9.84 22.74 13.12
N PHE A 64 8.53 22.98 13.31
CA PHE A 64 8.03 24.28 13.78
C PHE A 64 8.50 24.61 15.20
N ILE A 65 8.43 23.64 16.12
CA ILE A 65 8.96 23.78 17.48
C ILE A 65 10.47 24.00 17.46
N GLY A 66 11.18 23.29 16.57
CA GLY A 66 12.63 23.42 16.40
C GLY A 66 13.07 24.83 16.03
N VAL A 67 12.38 25.45 15.06
CA VAL A 67 12.65 26.84 14.67
C VAL A 67 12.42 27.79 15.85
N GLY A 68 11.31 27.65 16.57
CA GLY A 68 11.02 28.48 17.74
C GLY A 68 12.06 28.34 18.87
N LEU A 69 12.55 27.12 19.12
CA LEU A 69 13.62 26.87 20.09
C LEU A 69 14.94 27.53 19.66
N ILE A 70 15.34 27.38 18.39
CA ILE A 70 16.57 27.98 17.84
C ILE A 70 16.56 29.50 18.00
N GLU A 71 15.42 30.14 17.71
CA GLU A 71 15.26 31.59 17.88
C GLU A 71 15.31 31.99 19.35
N SER A 72 14.65 31.25 20.24
CA SER A 72 14.62 31.57 21.68
C SER A 72 15.99 31.48 22.37
N ILE A 73 16.88 30.60 21.89
CA ILE A 73 18.23 30.40 22.45
C ILE A 73 19.24 31.37 21.78
N GLY A 74 18.82 32.15 20.78
CA GLY A 74 19.69 33.12 20.10
C GLY A 74 20.75 32.48 19.19
N LEU A 75 20.58 31.20 18.84
CA LEU A 75 21.50 30.44 17.96
C LEU A 75 21.22 30.67 16.47
N ALA A 76 20.26 31.55 16.14
CA ALA A 76 19.88 31.83 14.77
C ALA A 76 21.10 32.20 13.91
N LYS A 77 21.15 31.65 12.68
CA LYS A 77 22.22 31.86 11.67
C LYS A 77 23.58 31.22 11.99
N THR A 78 23.67 30.35 12.99
CA THR A 78 24.88 29.55 13.24
C THR A 78 24.81 28.20 12.50
N GLU A 79 25.96 27.56 12.23
CA GLU A 79 25.97 26.18 11.72
C GLU A 79 25.31 25.20 12.70
N ALA A 80 25.42 25.44 14.00
CA ALA A 80 24.76 24.64 15.04
C ALA A 80 23.23 24.66 14.89
N ALA A 81 22.64 25.81 14.53
CA ALA A 81 21.21 25.90 14.22
C ALA A 81 20.83 25.05 13.00
N ASN A 82 21.64 25.04 11.95
CA ASN A 82 21.38 24.21 10.76
C ASN A 82 21.41 22.71 11.11
N ILE A 83 22.42 22.26 11.87
CA ILE A 83 22.53 20.85 12.30
C ILE A 83 21.35 20.46 13.20
N MET A 84 20.97 21.33 14.14
CA MET A 84 19.87 21.06 15.06
C MET A 84 18.53 20.99 14.33
N ASN A 85 18.29 21.90 13.38
CA ASN A 85 17.07 21.90 12.57
C ASN A 85 16.98 20.65 11.66
N LEU A 86 18.10 20.24 11.06
CA LEU A 86 18.19 19.04 10.24
C LEU A 86 17.95 17.77 11.07
N THR A 87 18.49 17.74 12.30
CA THR A 87 18.25 16.65 13.25
C THR A 87 16.79 16.58 13.68
N LEU A 88 16.15 17.71 13.97
CA LEU A 88 14.73 17.77 14.34
C LEU A 88 13.79 17.42 13.18
N MET A 89 14.22 17.65 11.94
CA MET A 89 13.50 17.20 10.74
C MET A 89 13.63 15.69 10.52
N LEU A 90 14.82 15.11 10.78
CA LEU A 90 15.10 13.69 10.57
C LEU A 90 14.69 12.77 11.73
N ALA A 91 14.70 13.27 12.97
CA ALA A 91 14.39 12.47 14.16
C ALA A 91 12.97 11.85 14.11
N PRO A 92 11.91 12.56 13.69
CA PRO A 92 10.60 11.96 13.47
C PRO A 92 10.64 10.83 12.44
N ALA A 93 11.39 10.98 11.34
CA ALA A 93 11.52 9.95 10.32
C ALA A 93 12.17 8.67 10.85
N LEU A 94 13.19 8.80 11.72
CA LEU A 94 13.78 7.65 12.42
C LEU A 94 12.79 7.01 13.38
N LEU A 95 12.07 7.81 14.17
CA LEU A 95 11.06 7.27 15.10
C LEU A 95 9.92 6.53 14.38
N VAL A 96 9.55 6.94 13.17
CA VAL A 96 8.61 6.21 12.32
C VAL A 96 9.16 4.83 11.99
N LEU A 97 10.40 4.75 11.50
CA LEU A 97 11.02 3.47 11.13
C LEU A 97 11.03 2.45 12.28
N PHE A 98 11.06 2.93 13.52
CA PHE A 98 11.07 2.10 14.73
C PHE A 98 9.77 2.16 15.54
N SER A 99 8.65 2.62 14.97
CA SER A 99 7.39 2.65 15.73
C SER A 99 6.88 1.25 16.02
N LEU A 100 6.16 1.10 17.14
CA LEU A 100 5.72 -0.22 17.61
C LEU A 100 4.80 -0.92 16.58
N PRO A 101 4.87 -2.26 16.45
CA PRO A 101 4.03 -3.02 15.53
C PRO A 101 2.53 -2.80 15.73
N SER A 102 2.09 -2.46 16.95
CA SER A 102 0.68 -2.13 17.24
C SER A 102 0.18 -0.88 16.49
N PHE A 103 1.06 0.08 16.19
CA PHE A 103 0.73 1.22 15.32
C PHE A 103 0.54 0.80 13.85
N TYR A 104 1.16 -0.30 13.45
CA TYR A 104 1.03 -0.89 12.11
C TYR A 104 0.02 -2.05 12.03
N ALA A 105 -0.53 -2.48 13.18
CA ALA A 105 -1.46 -3.60 13.27
C ALA A 105 -2.84 -3.31 12.67
N HIS A 106 -3.11 -2.04 12.35
CA HIS A 106 -4.19 -1.65 11.44
C HIS A 106 -3.85 -2.16 10.04
N SER A 107 -4.10 -3.46 9.80
CA SER A 107 -3.81 -4.15 8.54
C SER A 107 -4.80 -3.80 7.42
N GLY A 108 -5.71 -2.85 7.66
CA GLY A 108 -6.80 -2.51 6.76
C GLY A 108 -7.88 -3.56 6.63
N VAL A 109 -7.69 -4.75 7.20
CA VAL A 109 -8.71 -5.80 7.19
C VAL A 109 -9.79 -5.42 8.20
N THR A 110 -10.98 -5.16 7.70
CA THR A 110 -12.15 -4.85 8.53
C THR A 110 -12.83 -6.14 8.98
N PRO A 111 -13.48 -6.15 10.16
CA PRO A 111 -14.29 -7.29 10.60
C PRO A 111 -15.32 -7.72 9.56
N ASP A 112 -15.91 -6.78 8.83
CA ASP A 112 -16.88 -7.07 7.77
C ASP A 112 -16.30 -7.91 6.63
N ALA A 113 -15.04 -7.67 6.25
CA ALA A 113 -14.37 -8.45 5.21
C ALA A 113 -14.05 -9.88 5.69
N VAL A 114 -13.73 -10.04 6.97
CA VAL A 114 -13.52 -11.36 7.60
C VAL A 114 -14.84 -12.12 7.67
N ASN A 115 -15.91 -11.47 8.16
CA ASN A 115 -17.25 -12.03 8.24
C ASN A 115 -17.79 -12.42 6.86
N PHE A 116 -17.50 -11.64 5.82
CA PHE A 116 -17.86 -11.99 4.45
C PHE A 116 -17.27 -13.35 4.02
N VAL A 117 -16.00 -13.59 4.32
CA VAL A 117 -15.32 -14.86 4.00
C VAL A 117 -15.93 -16.00 4.82
N VAL A 118 -16.20 -15.80 6.11
CA VAL A 118 -16.87 -16.77 6.98
C VAL A 118 -18.24 -17.16 6.41
N ASP A 119 -19.05 -16.17 6.03
CA ASP A 119 -20.36 -16.37 5.41
C ASP A 119 -20.28 -17.11 4.08
N PHE A 120 -19.29 -16.77 3.24
CA PHE A 120 -19.04 -17.45 1.98
C PHE A 120 -18.73 -18.93 2.19
N LEU A 121 -17.87 -19.26 3.17
CA LEU A 121 -17.52 -20.64 3.50
C LEU A 121 -18.74 -21.42 4.02
N GLY A 122 -19.55 -20.81 4.88
CA GLY A 122 -20.80 -21.39 5.37
C GLY A 122 -21.79 -21.67 4.23
N LYS A 123 -22.03 -20.70 3.34
CA LYS A 123 -22.94 -20.83 2.19
C LYS A 123 -22.49 -21.89 1.19
N ASN A 124 -21.18 -22.05 0.99
CA ASN A 124 -20.61 -23.03 0.05
C ASN A 124 -20.43 -24.44 0.65
N GLY A 125 -20.96 -24.66 1.86
CA GLY A 125 -21.07 -25.97 2.50
C GLY A 125 -19.72 -26.54 2.95
N PHE A 126 -18.76 -25.69 3.34
CA PHE A 126 -17.52 -26.18 3.96
C PHE A 126 -17.85 -26.71 5.36
N GLN A 127 -17.54 -27.97 5.64
CA GLN A 127 -17.92 -28.64 6.91
C GLN A 127 -16.72 -29.13 7.70
N SER A 128 -15.53 -29.14 7.10
CA SER A 128 -14.33 -29.63 7.76
C SER A 128 -13.15 -28.66 7.63
N GLU A 129 -12.32 -28.63 8.67
CA GLU A 129 -11.05 -27.92 8.70
C GLU A 129 -10.14 -28.33 7.52
N LYS A 130 -10.15 -29.62 7.14
CA LYS A 130 -9.39 -30.15 6.00
C LYS A 130 -9.80 -29.50 4.68
N GLU A 131 -11.09 -29.27 4.46
CA GLU A 131 -11.59 -28.60 3.25
C GLU A 131 -11.14 -27.14 3.19
N VAL A 132 -11.16 -26.46 4.34
CA VAL A 132 -10.70 -25.07 4.47
C VAL A 132 -9.18 -24.99 4.27
N GLU A 133 -8.42 -25.96 4.79
CA GLU A 133 -6.98 -26.04 4.58
C GLU A 133 -6.63 -26.32 3.10
N LEU A 134 -7.39 -27.19 2.43
CA LEU A 134 -7.27 -27.41 0.98
C LEU A 134 -7.56 -26.13 0.18
N LEU A 135 -8.52 -25.32 0.64
CA LEU A 135 -8.81 -24.01 0.05
C LEU A 135 -7.63 -23.05 0.23
N LYS A 136 -7.08 -22.92 1.46
CA LYS A 136 -5.88 -22.11 1.73
C LYS A 136 -4.71 -22.52 0.84
N LYS A 137 -4.45 -23.82 0.71
CA LYS A 137 -3.41 -24.37 -0.18
C LYS A 137 -3.67 -24.03 -1.66
N SER A 138 -4.94 -23.96 -2.07
CA SER A 138 -5.32 -23.60 -3.44
C SER A 138 -5.20 -22.09 -3.72
N ILE A 139 -5.33 -21.25 -2.70
CA ILE A 139 -5.17 -19.78 -2.79
C ILE A 139 -3.69 -19.41 -2.92
N LYS A 140 -2.80 -20.12 -2.21
CA LYS A 140 -1.36 -19.79 -2.14
C LYS A 140 -0.68 -19.59 -3.51
N PRO A 141 -0.89 -20.44 -4.54
CA PRO A 141 -0.33 -20.19 -5.88
C PRO A 141 -0.84 -18.91 -6.55
N ILE A 142 -2.08 -18.48 -6.27
CA ILE A 142 -2.67 -17.25 -6.81
C ILE A 142 -2.07 -16.03 -6.10
N GLU A 143 -1.88 -16.12 -4.79
CA GLU A 143 -1.18 -15.13 -3.99
C GLU A 143 0.27 -14.97 -4.47
N GLU A 144 1.03 -16.06 -4.58
CA GLU A 144 2.42 -16.06 -5.05
C GLU A 144 2.54 -15.44 -6.45
N ARG A 145 1.63 -15.78 -7.37
CA ARG A 145 1.61 -15.17 -8.72
C ARG A 145 1.37 -13.66 -8.66
N SER A 146 0.47 -13.21 -7.79
CA SER A 146 0.17 -11.79 -7.61
C SER A 146 1.36 -11.05 -6.99
N ARG A 147 2.01 -11.64 -5.98
CA ARG A 147 3.22 -11.10 -5.35
C ARG A 147 4.41 -11.03 -6.31
N ASN A 148 4.59 -12.03 -7.18
CA ASN A 148 5.64 -12.02 -8.20
C ASN A 148 5.46 -10.85 -9.19
N ARG A 149 4.22 -10.50 -9.53
CA ARG A 149 3.93 -9.31 -10.35
C ARG A 149 4.32 -8.02 -9.64
N VAL A 150 4.03 -7.90 -8.34
CA VAL A 150 4.49 -6.75 -7.52
C VAL A 150 6.01 -6.64 -7.56
N THR A 151 6.74 -7.75 -7.40
CA THR A 151 8.21 -7.76 -7.48
C THR A 151 8.70 -7.28 -8.84
N ALA A 152 8.10 -7.75 -9.94
CA ALA A 152 8.44 -7.26 -11.28
C ALA A 152 8.17 -5.74 -11.43
N LEU A 153 7.07 -5.24 -10.89
CA LEU A 153 6.76 -3.80 -10.90
C LEU A 153 7.75 -2.99 -10.05
N LYS A 154 8.22 -3.51 -8.91
CA LYS A 154 9.27 -2.87 -8.10
C LYS A 154 10.57 -2.72 -8.88
N TRP A 155 10.93 -3.70 -9.70
CA TRP A 155 12.08 -3.60 -10.61
C TRP A 155 11.91 -2.47 -11.64
N ILE A 156 10.71 -2.31 -12.21
CA ILE A 156 10.41 -1.20 -13.14
C ILE A 156 10.56 0.14 -12.42
N VAL A 157 10.05 0.28 -11.19
CA VAL A 157 10.25 1.49 -10.38
C VAL A 157 11.75 1.74 -10.12
N GLY A 158 12.53 0.69 -9.84
CA GLY A 158 13.98 0.78 -9.69
C GLY A 158 14.68 1.27 -10.96
N LEU A 159 14.24 0.84 -12.16
CA LEU A 159 14.76 1.34 -13.43
C LEU A 159 14.40 2.81 -13.67
N ILE A 160 13.16 3.22 -13.36
CA ILE A 160 12.73 4.63 -13.43
C ILE A 160 13.59 5.49 -12.48
N TRP A 161 13.84 4.99 -11.27
CA TRP A 161 14.72 5.65 -10.29
C TRP A 161 16.16 5.80 -10.81
N ALA A 162 16.73 4.75 -11.39
CA ALA A 162 18.05 4.81 -12.00
C ALA A 162 18.12 5.82 -13.15
N SER A 163 17.09 5.86 -13.99
CA SER A 163 16.95 6.86 -15.05
C SER A 163 16.85 8.28 -14.48
N PHE A 164 16.09 8.47 -13.39
CA PHE A 164 15.98 9.75 -12.71
C PHE A 164 17.34 10.21 -12.18
N ILE A 165 18.10 9.35 -11.49
CA ILE A 165 19.44 9.67 -10.99
C ILE A 165 20.38 10.05 -12.13
N TYR A 166 20.35 9.30 -13.24
CA TYR A 166 21.17 9.60 -14.41
C TYR A 166 20.86 10.99 -14.97
N THR A 167 19.58 11.31 -15.17
CA THR A 167 19.14 12.63 -15.66
C THR A 167 19.49 13.73 -14.66
N PHE A 168 19.29 13.49 -13.36
CA PHE A 168 19.65 14.42 -12.30
C PHE A 168 21.14 14.76 -12.32
N SER A 169 22.01 13.76 -12.42
CA SER A 169 23.45 13.96 -12.55
C SER A 169 23.82 14.77 -13.80
N LYS A 170 23.13 14.53 -14.93
CA LYS A 170 23.36 15.27 -16.18
C LYS A 170 22.94 16.74 -16.10
N VAL A 171 21.90 17.06 -15.32
CA VAL A 171 21.47 18.45 -15.10
C VAL A 171 22.46 19.22 -14.21
N LEU A 172 23.17 18.53 -13.31
CA LEU A 172 24.18 19.14 -12.46
C LEU A 172 25.51 19.41 -13.18
N GLU A 173 25.73 18.86 -14.38
CA GLU A 173 26.92 19.15 -15.16
C GLU A 173 26.91 20.63 -15.63
N PRO A 174 28.03 21.37 -15.51
CA PRO A 174 28.11 22.84 -15.69
C PRO A 174 27.93 23.34 -17.15
N SER A 175 27.35 22.53 -18.03
CA SER A 175 27.30 22.76 -19.48
C SER A 175 26.23 23.76 -19.96
N GLN A 176 25.30 24.19 -19.10
CA GLN A 176 24.18 25.05 -19.51
C GLN A 176 24.40 26.51 -19.15
N SER A 177 24.93 27.29 -20.09
CA SER A 177 25.21 28.72 -19.93
C SER A 177 24.01 29.64 -20.15
N THR A 178 22.85 29.10 -20.55
CA THR A 178 21.65 29.89 -20.88
C THR A 178 20.52 29.62 -19.86
N MET A 179 19.89 30.68 -19.35
CA MET A 179 18.74 30.59 -18.43
C MET A 179 17.58 29.71 -18.96
N ALA A 180 17.35 29.72 -20.27
CA ALA A 180 16.35 28.85 -20.91
C ALA A 180 16.70 27.36 -20.82
N GLY A 181 17.98 27.01 -20.87
CA GLY A 181 18.46 25.64 -20.68
C GLY A 181 18.16 25.15 -19.27
N ILE A 182 18.53 25.95 -18.27
CA ILE A 182 18.31 25.63 -16.84
C ILE A 182 16.82 25.39 -16.56
N ALA A 183 15.94 26.27 -17.05
CA ALA A 183 14.49 26.12 -16.89
C ALA A 183 13.96 24.82 -17.52
N SER A 184 14.40 24.48 -18.73
CA SER A 184 14.00 23.24 -19.41
C SER A 184 14.47 21.98 -18.69
N SER A 185 15.66 22.02 -18.10
CA SER A 185 16.22 20.93 -17.30
C SER A 185 15.49 20.76 -15.96
N LEU A 186 15.17 21.84 -15.26
CA LEU A 186 14.35 21.78 -14.05
C LEU A 186 12.95 21.24 -14.34
N TRP A 187 12.34 21.64 -15.46
CA TRP A 187 11.04 21.10 -15.90
C TRP A 187 11.11 19.59 -16.17
N THR A 188 12.16 19.15 -16.86
CA THR A 188 12.40 17.73 -17.13
C THR A 188 12.58 16.93 -15.83
N LEU A 189 13.33 17.47 -14.86
CA LEU A 189 13.49 16.85 -13.54
C LEU A 189 12.17 16.78 -12.78
N ALA A 190 11.36 17.85 -12.80
CA ALA A 190 10.06 17.86 -12.15
C ALA A 190 9.12 16.79 -12.73
N ILE A 191 9.05 16.66 -14.05
CA ILE A 191 8.24 15.62 -14.72
C ILE A 191 8.74 14.22 -14.35
N MET A 192 10.06 13.99 -14.38
CA MET A 192 10.64 12.69 -14.01
C MET A 192 10.38 12.35 -12.54
N ALA A 193 10.52 13.32 -11.63
CA ALA A 193 10.21 13.14 -10.22
C ALA A 193 8.73 12.82 -9.98
N LEU A 194 7.81 13.52 -10.66
CA LEU A 194 6.38 13.22 -10.58
C LEU A 194 6.05 11.83 -11.14
N THR A 195 6.69 11.45 -12.25
CA THR A 195 6.51 10.13 -12.87
C THR A 195 6.99 9.02 -11.94
N LEU A 196 8.13 9.21 -11.29
CA LEU A 196 8.67 8.31 -10.29
C LEU A 196 7.73 8.19 -9.08
N ILE A 197 7.29 9.30 -8.50
CA ILE A 197 6.38 9.30 -7.36
C ILE A 197 5.08 8.57 -7.72
N ALA A 198 4.52 8.86 -8.91
CA ALA A 198 3.34 8.18 -9.40
C ALA A 198 3.58 6.67 -9.54
N ALA A 199 4.66 6.25 -10.19
CA ALA A 199 5.01 4.85 -10.35
C ALA A 199 5.19 4.14 -9.00
N TYR A 200 5.87 4.78 -8.05
CA TYR A 200 6.02 4.26 -6.69
C TYR A 200 4.67 4.09 -5.99
N LEU A 201 3.80 5.10 -6.03
CA LEU A 201 2.45 5.03 -5.45
C LEU A 201 1.57 3.95 -6.08
N LEU A 202 1.69 3.74 -7.41
CA LEU A 202 0.99 2.67 -8.12
C LEU A 202 1.39 1.29 -7.57
N VAL A 203 2.69 1.03 -7.47
CA VAL A 203 3.18 -0.29 -6.98
C VAL A 203 2.85 -0.48 -5.51
N TRP A 204 3.07 0.55 -4.71
CA TRP A 204 2.86 0.49 -3.27
C TRP A 204 1.38 0.33 -2.89
N GLY A 205 0.48 1.04 -3.61
CA GLY A 205 -0.96 0.88 -3.46
C GLY A 205 -1.44 -0.50 -3.89
N TYR A 206 -0.91 -1.04 -4.99
CA TYR A 206 -1.30 -2.36 -5.47
C TYR A 206 -0.87 -3.47 -4.50
N GLU A 207 0.36 -3.39 -3.98
CA GLU A 207 0.85 -4.31 -2.94
C GLU A 207 -0.02 -4.29 -1.69
N ALA A 208 -0.36 -3.10 -1.19
CA ALA A 208 -1.20 -2.94 0.00
C ALA A 208 -2.61 -3.52 -0.20
N ALA A 209 -3.20 -3.33 -1.38
CA ALA A 209 -4.51 -3.86 -1.69
C ALA A 209 -4.52 -5.40 -1.79
N LEU A 210 -3.46 -5.99 -2.36
CA LEU A 210 -3.27 -7.45 -2.37
C LEU A 210 -3.11 -8.00 -0.95
N ASP A 211 -2.31 -7.35 -0.11
CA ASP A 211 -2.14 -7.77 1.28
C ASP A 211 -3.47 -7.76 2.04
N LYS A 212 -4.29 -6.72 1.84
CA LYS A 212 -5.63 -6.63 2.45
C LYS A 212 -6.55 -7.76 1.98
N LEU A 213 -6.56 -8.06 0.68
CA LEU A 213 -7.36 -9.14 0.10
C LEU A 213 -6.97 -10.51 0.68
N PHE A 214 -5.69 -10.88 0.63
CA PHE A 214 -5.25 -12.20 1.07
C PHE A 214 -5.30 -12.36 2.59
N LYS A 215 -5.00 -11.31 3.38
CA LYS A 215 -5.16 -11.35 4.83
C LYS A 215 -6.62 -11.50 5.25
N ALA A 216 -7.56 -10.85 4.56
CA ALA A 216 -8.99 -11.04 4.83
C ALA A 216 -9.41 -12.50 4.61
N VAL A 217 -8.92 -13.15 3.55
CA VAL A 217 -9.15 -14.58 3.32
C VAL A 217 -8.51 -15.44 4.41
N GLU A 218 -7.26 -15.15 4.77
CA GLU A 218 -6.53 -15.91 5.79
C GLU A 218 -7.22 -15.85 7.15
N PHE A 219 -7.54 -14.63 7.62
CA PHE A 219 -8.28 -14.42 8.87
C PHE A 219 -9.67 -15.04 8.82
N GLY A 220 -10.43 -14.84 7.73
CA GLY A 220 -11.77 -15.42 7.59
C GLY A 220 -11.75 -16.95 7.59
N CYS A 221 -10.76 -17.58 6.95
CA CYS A 221 -10.60 -19.02 7.02
C CYS A 221 -10.18 -19.50 8.41
N ASN A 222 -9.35 -18.73 9.14
CA ASN A 222 -8.98 -19.06 10.52
C ASN A 222 -10.19 -18.98 11.46
N ASP A 223 -10.98 -17.92 11.36
CA ASP A 223 -12.19 -17.72 12.16
C ASP A 223 -13.25 -18.79 11.87
N PHE A 224 -13.40 -19.20 10.61
CA PHE A 224 -14.28 -20.31 10.25
C PHE A 224 -13.78 -21.66 10.78
N CYS A 225 -12.48 -21.93 10.76
CA CYS A 225 -11.94 -23.14 11.40
C CYS A 225 -12.19 -23.13 12.91
N TYR A 226 -12.01 -21.98 13.56
CA TYR A 226 -12.28 -21.82 14.98
C TYR A 226 -13.77 -22.07 15.31
N SER A 227 -14.70 -21.53 14.50
CA SER A 227 -16.13 -21.77 14.71
C SER A 227 -16.52 -23.24 14.53
N LEU A 228 -15.90 -23.96 13.59
CA LEU A 228 -16.07 -25.41 13.43
C LEU A 228 -15.54 -26.19 14.64
N GLU A 229 -14.41 -25.79 15.23
CA GLU A 229 -13.88 -26.42 16.45
C GLU A 229 -14.79 -26.19 17.65
N VAL A 230 -15.30 -24.97 17.83
CA VAL A 230 -16.24 -24.64 18.91
C VAL A 230 -17.53 -25.45 18.76
N ALA A 231 -18.08 -25.57 17.55
CA ALA A 231 -19.26 -26.38 17.27
C ALA A 231 -19.03 -27.88 17.57
N LYS A 232 -17.83 -28.41 17.30
CA LYS A 232 -17.48 -29.79 17.66
C LYS A 232 -17.37 -30.02 19.17
N ARG A 233 -16.90 -29.02 19.93
CA ARG A 233 -16.75 -29.11 21.38
C ARG A 233 -18.08 -28.98 22.12
N ASN A 234 -19.04 -28.25 21.56
CA ASN A 234 -20.38 -28.05 22.11
C ASN A 234 -21.47 -28.59 21.15
N PRO A 235 -21.57 -29.92 20.94
CA PRO A 235 -22.69 -30.47 20.20
C PRO A 235 -23.97 -30.24 21.01
N ALA A 236 -24.89 -29.45 20.45
CA ALA A 236 -26.22 -29.25 21.02
C ALA A 236 -27.02 -30.56 21.09
#